data_AF-C5B988-F1
#
_entry.id   AF-C5B988-F1
#
_cell.length_a   1.000
_cell.length_b   1.000
_cell.length_c   1.000
_cell.angle_alpha   90.00
_cell.angle_beta   90.00
_cell.angle_gamma   90.00
#
_symmetry.space_group_name_H-M   'P 1'
#
loop_
_entity.id
_entity.type
_entity.pdbx_description
1 polymer ?
#
loop_
_entity_poly.entity_id
_entity_poly.type
_entity_poly.pdbx_seq_one_letter_code
_entity_poly.pdbx_strand_id
1 'polypeptide(L)' 'MVTVSATGALVALIVAIILILRKVPPAYGMIAGALAGGLVGGADLVQTIALMIGGAQGITSAVLRILGAGY' A
#
# COMPACT_ATOMS: atom_id res chain seq x y z
N MET A 1 9.68 -7.02 -14.89
CA MET A 1 9.55 -5.78 -14.11
C MET A 1 8.07 -5.50 -13.98
N VAL A 2 7.51 -5.49 -12.76
CA VAL A 2 6.09 -5.19 -12.57
C VAL A 2 5.97 -3.67 -12.50
N THR A 3 5.44 -3.08 -13.57
CA THR A 3 5.25 -1.63 -13.67
C THR A 3 3.82 -1.29 -13.32
N VAL A 4 3.59 -0.81 -12.10
CA VAL A 4 2.34 -0.11 -11.78
C VAL A 4 2.40 1.23 -12.53
N SER A 5 1.39 1.50 -13.38
CA SER A 5 1.33 2.77 -14.09
C SER A 5 1.19 3.94 -13.10
N ALA A 6 1.86 5.07 -13.39
CA ALA A 6 1.75 6.30 -12.60
C ALA A 6 0.30 6.78 -12.45
N THR A 7 -0.55 6.50 -13.45
CA THR A 7 -2.00 6.75 -13.38
C THR A 7 -2.70 5.91 -12.32
N GLY A 8 -2.32 4.64 -12.16
CA GLY A 8 -2.87 3.75 -11.12
C GLY A 8 -2.51 4.21 -9.71
N ALA A 9 -1.26 4.65 -9.53
CA ALA A 9 -0.81 5.24 -8.26
C ALA A 9 -1.56 6.54 -7.91
N LEU A 10 -1.86 7.38 -8.91
CA LEU A 10 -2.66 8.60 -8.71
C LEU A 10 -4.09 8.27 -8.26
N VAL A 11 -4.71 7.26 -8.86
CA VAL A 11 -6.05 6.78 -8.48
C VAL A 11 -6.03 6.20 -7.06
N ALA A 12 -4.99 5.41 -6.72
CA ALA A 12 -4.76 4.89 -5.37
C ALA A 12 -4.80 5.99 -4.32
N LEU A 13 -4.09 7.08 -4.60
CA LEU A 13 -3.94 8.23 -3.72
C LEU A 13 -5.29 8.94 -3.51
N ILE A 14 -6.03 9.20 -4.59
CA ILE A 14 -7.34 9.85 -4.53
C ILE A 14 -8.33 9.00 -3.71
N VAL A 15 -8.40 7.70 -3.97
CA VAL A 15 -9.29 6.78 -3.25
C VAL A 15 -8.93 6.71 -1.76
N ALA A 16 -7.65 6.61 -1.42
CA ALA A 16 -7.19 6.61 -0.04
C ALA A 16 -7.55 7.91 0.69
N ILE A 17 -7.34 9.07 0.06
CA ILE A 17 -7.68 10.38 0.63
C ILE A 17 -9.19 10.48 0.86
N ILE A 18 -10.03 10.10 -0.10
CA ILE A 18 -11.49 10.14 0.06
C ILE A 18 -11.95 9.25 1.22
N LEU A 19 -11.38 8.05 1.37
CA LEU A 19 -11.70 7.14 2.48
C LEU A 19 -11.30 7.71 3.84
N ILE A 20 -10.10 8.31 3.94
CA ILE A 20 -9.65 8.98 5.16
C ILE A 20 -10.59 10.14 5.53
N LEU A 21 -10.98 10.96 4.54
CA LEU A 21 -11.92 12.07 4.74
C LEU A 21 -13.33 11.60 5.18
N ARG A 22 -13.73 10.37 4.83
CA ARG A 22 -14.99 9.75 5.29
C ARG A 22 -14.93 9.14 6.71
N LYS A 23 -13.91 9.47 7.53
CA LYS A 23 -13.68 8.90 8.87
C LYS A 23 -13.38 7.38 8.88
N VAL A 24 -12.99 6.79 7.76
CA VAL A 24 -12.46 5.42 7.77
C VAL A 24 -11.07 5.46 8.41
N PRO A 25 -10.70 4.51 9.30
CA PRO A 25 -9.38 4.51 9.89
C PRO A 25 -8.30 4.49 8.78
N PRO A 26 -7.26 5.32 8.87
CA PRO A 26 -6.32 5.54 7.76
C PRO A 26 -5.70 4.26 7.21
N ALA A 27 -5.40 3.28 8.08
CA ALA A 27 -4.85 1.99 7.67
C ALA A 27 -5.73 1.27 6.65
N TYR A 28 -7.05 1.23 6.86
CA TYR A 28 -7.98 0.58 5.92
C TYR A 28 -8.10 1.38 4.61
N GLY A 29 -8.09 2.71 4.69
CA GLY A 29 -8.10 3.58 3.52
C GLY A 29 -6.86 3.38 2.64
N MET A 30 -5.69 3.24 3.25
CA MET A 30 -4.44 3.01 2.54
C MET A 30 -4.37 1.63 1.89
N ILE A 31 -4.81 0.56 2.59
CA ILE A 31 -4.84 -0.79 2.02
C ILE A 31 -5.83 -0.87 0.85
N ALA A 32 -7.03 -0.32 1.02
CA ALA A 32 -8.04 -0.30 -0.05
C ALA A 32 -7.59 0.53 -1.26
N GLY A 33 -6.98 1.69 -1.03
CA GLY A 33 -6.41 2.53 -2.08
C GLY A 33 -5.27 1.84 -2.83
N ALA A 34 -4.36 1.16 -2.14
CA ALA A 34 -3.25 0.44 -2.76
C ALA A 34 -3.73 -0.76 -3.60
N LEU A 35 -4.73 -1.50 -3.13
CA LEU A 35 -5.36 -2.59 -3.89
C LEU A 35 -6.07 -2.07 -5.15
N ALA A 36 -6.90 -1.03 -5.00
CA ALA A 36 -7.60 -0.42 -6.12
C ALA A 36 -6.63 0.20 -7.14
N GLY A 37 -5.57 0.86 -6.67
CA GLY A 37 -4.56 1.49 -7.50
C GLY A 37 -3.63 0.52 -8.22
N GLY A 38 -3.32 -0.63 -7.61
CA GLY A 38 -2.56 -1.69 -8.26
C GLY A 38 -3.33 -2.34 -9.41
N LEU A 39 -4.61 -2.64 -9.17
CA LEU A 39 -5.51 -3.18 -10.18
C LEU A 39 -5.75 -2.20 -11.34
N VAL A 40 -6.05 -0.94 -11.04
CA VAL A 40 -6.25 0.11 -12.06
C VAL A 40 -4.94 0.48 -12.76
N GLY A 41 -3.81 0.31 -12.08
CA GLY A 41 -2.46 0.51 -12.62
C GLY A 41 -1.96 -0.56 -13.58
N GLY A 42 -2.79 -1.58 -13.87
CA GLY A 42 -2.47 -2.68 -14.79
C GLY A 42 -1.63 -3.79 -14.16
N ALA A 43 -1.47 -3.80 -12.84
CA ALA A 43 -0.84 -4.91 -12.13
C ALA A 43 -1.88 -5.95 -11.73
N ASP A 44 -1.55 -7.23 -11.88
CA ASP A 44 -2.41 -8.32 -11.44
C ASP A 44 -2.58 -8.29 -9.91
N LEU A 45 -3.64 -8.91 -9.37
CA LEU A 45 -3.90 -8.92 -7.93
C LEU A 45 -2.73 -9.54 -7.16
N VAL A 46 -2.20 -10.65 -7.67
CA VAL A 46 -1.05 -11.36 -7.09
C VAL A 46 0.21 -10.51 -7.14
N GLN A 47 0.42 -9.78 -8.23
CA GLN A 47 1.57 -8.88 -8.40
C GLN A 47 1.49 -7.67 -7.48
N THR A 48 0.31 -7.07 -7.33
CA THR A 48 0.06 -5.93 -6.43
C THR A 48 0.36 -6.33 -4.99
N ILE A 49 -0.13 -7.51 -4.57
CA ILE A 49 0.13 -8.05 -3.23
C ILE A 49 1.62 -8.35 -3.05
N ALA A 50 2.29 -8.96 -4.03
CA ALA A 50 3.72 -9.22 -3.97
C ALA A 50 4.55 -7.92 -3.84
N LEU A 51 4.14 -6.85 -4.53
CA LEU A 51 4.76 -5.52 -4.43
C LEU A 51 4.56 -4.90 -3.03
N MET A 52 3.35 -5.01 -2.48
CA MET A 52 3.05 -4.55 -1.12
C MET A 52 3.87 -5.32 -0.07
N ILE A 53 3.98 -6.64 -0.20
CA ILE A 53 4.79 -7.47 0.70
C ILE A 53 6.27 -7.10 0.58
N GLY A 54 6.79 -6.95 -0.63
CA GLY A 54 8.18 -6.54 -0.86
C GLY A 54 8.50 -5.18 -0.24
N GLY A 55 7.59 -4.19 -0.36
CA GLY A 55 7.74 -2.91 0.31
C GLY A 55 7.66 -3.00 1.84
N ALA A 56 6.75 -3.83 2.36
CA ALA A 56 6.59 -4.05 3.80
C ALA A 56 7.78 -4.76 4.43
N GLN A 57 8.43 -5.70 3.73
CA GLN A 57 9.59 -6.45 4.24
C GLN A 57 10.73 -5.53 4.71
N GLY A 58 10.99 -4.44 4.00
CA GLY A 58 12.00 -3.45 4.40
C GLY A 58 11.65 -2.75 5.71
N ILE A 59 10.36 -2.50 5.95
CA ILE A 59 9.86 -1.85 7.16
C ILE A 59 9.78 -2.85 8.32
N THR A 60 9.32 -4.08 8.08
CA THR A 60 9.17 -5.12 9.12
C THR A 60 10.49 -5.44 9.81
N SER A 61 11.59 -5.58 9.06
CA SER A 61 12.93 -5.78 9.63
C SER A 61 13.36 -4.61 10.51
N ALA A 62 13.12 -3.39 10.02
CA ALA A 62 13.40 -2.17 10.78
C ALA A 62 12.54 -2.08 12.05
N VAL A 63 11.28 -2.53 12.01
CA VAL A 63 10.37 -2.55 13.17
C VAL A 63 10.74 -3.63 14.20
N LEU A 64 11.21 -4.80 13.78
CA LEU A 64 11.64 -5.89 14.68
C LEU A 64 12.90 -5.53 15.47
N ARG A 65 13.96 -5.09 14.76
CA ARG A 65 14.55 -3.78 15.01
C ARG A 65 14.55 -3.13 16.39
N ILE A 66 14.20 -1.87 16.27
CA ILE A 66 13.18 -1.16 17.02
C ILE A 66 12.59 -1.95 18.21
N LEU A 67 11.61 -2.85 18.04
CA LEU A 67 10.96 -3.53 19.17
C LEU A 67 11.94 -4.35 20.04
N GLY A 68 12.95 -4.97 19.44
CA GLY A 68 13.99 -5.71 20.15
C GLY A 68 15.02 -4.82 20.87
N ALA A 69 15.11 -3.54 20.51
CA ALA A 69 15.99 -2.56 21.16
C ALA A 69 15.46 -2.06 22.51
N GLY A 70 14.31 -2.58 22.99
CA GLY A 70 13.84 -2.39 24.36
C GLY A 70 12.87 -1.23 24.53
N TYR A 71 11.88 -1.12 23.65
CA TYR A 71 10.70 -0.28 23.83
C TYR A 71 9.42 -1.02 23.51
#